data_AF-A0AAW8B1C8-F1
#
_entry.id   AF-A0AAW8B1C8-F1
#
_cell.length_a   1.000
_cell.length_b   1.000
_cell.length_c   1.000
_cell.angle_alpha   90.00
_cell.angle_beta   90.00
_cell.angle_gamma   90.00
#
_symmetry.space_group_name_H-M   'P 1'
#
loop_
_entity.id
_entity.type
_entity.pdbx_description
1 polymer ?
#
loop_
_entity_poly.entity_id
_entity_poly.type
_entity_poly.pdbx_seq_one_letter_code
_entity_poly.pdbx_strand_id
1 'polypeptide(L)'
;MVPPTPEQPAEDSAEAKDKKYNELLESFLNDEKNAALAKHPELRAAYKAQEVYEIYFLKGATDEVGLVELKKKIAQKIVGELVYGKGSDEPGKK
;
A
#
# COMPACT_ATOMS: atom_id res chain seq x y z
N MET A 1 15.28 -2.73 -43.94
CA MET A 1 15.74 -3.08 -42.58
C MET A 1 15.35 -1.93 -41.67
N VAL A 2 14.31 -2.13 -40.86
CA VAL A 2 13.86 -1.15 -39.87
C VAL A 2 14.64 -1.44 -38.58
N PRO A 3 15.30 -0.45 -37.95
CA PRO A 3 15.94 -0.70 -36.66
C PRO A 3 14.85 -1.00 -35.61
N PRO A 4 15.05 -1.95 -34.69
CA PRO A 4 14.14 -2.14 -33.58
C PRO A 4 14.26 -0.93 -32.64
N THR A 5 13.16 -0.19 -32.48
CA THR A 5 13.00 0.72 -31.36
C THR A 5 13.02 -0.12 -30.07
N PRO A 6 13.83 0.20 -29.05
CA PRO A 6 13.57 -0.31 -27.70
C PRO A 6 12.41 0.49 -27.12
N GLU A 7 11.21 0.32 -27.69
CA GLU A 7 9.96 0.75 -27.08
C GLU A 7 9.50 -0.38 -26.16
N GLN A 8 10.01 -0.39 -24.94
CA GLN A 8 9.41 -0.90 -23.69
C GLN A 8 10.51 -0.88 -22.63
N PRO A 9 10.32 -0.22 -21.46
CA PRO A 9 9.33 -0.70 -20.50
C PRO A 9 8.67 0.42 -19.66
N ALA A 10 7.50 0.90 -20.07
CA ALA A 10 6.61 1.62 -19.15
C ALA A 10 5.63 0.66 -18.45
N GLU A 11 5.23 -0.43 -19.12
CA GLU A 11 4.30 -1.44 -18.59
C GLU A 11 4.92 -2.33 -17.50
N ASP A 12 6.19 -2.75 -17.65
CA ASP A 12 6.87 -3.60 -16.67
C ASP A 12 6.99 -2.92 -15.28
N SER A 13 7.15 -1.59 -15.28
CA SER A 13 7.26 -0.81 -14.05
C SER A 13 5.92 -0.62 -13.33
N ALA A 14 4.79 -0.64 -14.03
CA ALA A 14 3.47 -0.51 -13.43
C ALA A 14 3.00 -1.85 -12.84
N GLU A 15 3.15 -2.94 -13.59
CA GLU A 15 2.84 -4.30 -13.10
C GLU A 15 3.75 -4.70 -11.92
N ALA A 16 5.05 -4.37 -11.97
CA ALA A 16 5.96 -4.63 -10.85
C ALA A 16 5.57 -3.83 -9.59
N LYS A 17 5.12 -2.58 -9.76
CA LYS A 17 4.59 -1.77 -8.66
C LYS A 17 3.29 -2.33 -8.13
N ASP A 18 2.36 -2.74 -8.99
CA ASP A 18 1.08 -3.29 -8.55
C ASP A 18 1.23 -4.63 -7.81
N LYS A 19 2.13 -5.49 -8.31
CA LYS A 19 2.50 -6.72 -7.62
C LYS A 19 3.13 -6.44 -6.26
N LYS A 20 4.04 -5.47 -6.18
CA LYS A 20 4.66 -5.05 -4.91
C LYS A 20 3.65 -4.41 -3.96
N TYR A 21 2.71 -3.63 -4.47
CA TYR A 21 1.60 -3.06 -3.70
C TYR A 21 0.73 -4.14 -3.09
N ASN A 22 0.30 -5.13 -3.86
CA ASN A 22 -0.51 -6.23 -3.35
C ASN A 22 0.25 -7.07 -2.31
N GLU A 23 1.52 -7.39 -2.56
CA GLU A 23 2.36 -8.16 -1.62
C GLU A 23 2.56 -7.42 -0.29
N LEU A 24 2.84 -6.12 -0.36
CA LEU A 24 2.98 -5.26 0.82
C LEU A 24 1.65 -5.09 1.56
N LEU A 25 0.54 -4.92 0.83
CA LEU A 25 -0.78 -4.77 1.42
C LEU A 25 -1.22 -6.06 2.11
N GLU A 26 -0.98 -7.21 1.49
CA GLU A 26 -1.29 -8.51 2.06
C GLU A 26 -0.47 -8.76 3.33
N SER A 27 0.84 -8.51 3.31
CA SER A 27 1.69 -8.59 4.50
C SER A 27 1.23 -7.59 5.57
N PHE A 28 0.87 -6.37 5.18
CA PHE A 28 0.48 -5.34 6.12
C PHE A 28 -0.84 -5.66 6.85
N LEU A 29 -1.79 -6.29 6.16
CA LEU A 29 -3.11 -6.63 6.69
C LEU A 29 -3.17 -8.00 7.39
N ASN A 30 -2.43 -8.99 6.89
CA ASN A 30 -2.54 -10.39 7.36
C ASN A 30 -1.37 -10.87 8.20
N ASP A 31 -0.14 -10.39 7.97
CA ASP A 31 1.01 -10.79 8.79
C ASP A 31 1.01 -10.01 10.14
N GLU A 32 1.55 -10.65 11.17
CA GLU A 32 1.85 -9.95 12.41
C GLU A 32 2.87 -8.84 12.14
N LYS A 33 2.70 -7.66 12.76
CA LYS A 33 3.55 -6.48 12.52
C LYS A 33 5.04 -6.80 12.46
N ASN A 34 5.55 -7.65 13.35
CA ASN A 34 6.96 -8.03 13.37
C ASN A 34 7.37 -8.91 12.17
N ALA A 35 6.52 -9.85 11.77
CA ALA A 35 6.74 -10.70 10.59
C ALA A 35 6.68 -9.91 9.28
N ALA A 36 5.69 -9.01 9.16
CA ALA A 36 5.56 -8.11 8.03
C ALA A 36 6.77 -7.17 7.90
N LEU A 37 7.25 -6.62 9.02
CA LEU A 37 8.45 -5.76 9.05
C LEU A 37 9.76 -6.51 8.77
N ALA A 38 9.83 -7.78 9.13
CA ALA A 38 10.98 -8.62 8.81
C ALA A 38 11.08 -8.91 7.30
N LYS A 39 9.94 -9.15 6.64
CA LYS A 39 9.86 -9.33 5.17
C LYS A 39 10.03 -7.99 4.42
N HIS A 40 9.37 -6.95 4.93
CA HIS A 40 9.28 -5.65 4.28
C HIS A 40 9.51 -4.52 5.29
N PRO A 41 10.77 -4.15 5.57
CA PRO A 41 11.09 -3.08 6.51
C PRO A 41 10.56 -1.70 6.07
N GLU A 42 10.22 -1.54 4.80
CA GLU A 42 9.54 -0.37 4.25
C GLU A 42 8.13 -0.14 4.84
N LEU A 43 7.46 -1.21 5.31
CA LEU A 43 6.19 -1.11 6.03
C LEU A 43 6.32 -0.44 7.40
N ARG A 44 7.53 -0.15 7.89
CA ARG A 44 7.72 0.51 9.20
C ARG A 44 7.06 1.87 9.28
N ALA A 45 7.17 2.67 8.22
CA ALA A 45 6.46 3.94 8.12
C ALA A 45 4.94 3.71 8.07
N ALA A 46 4.52 2.64 7.38
CA ALA A 46 3.12 2.29 7.23
C ALA A 46 2.46 1.92 8.55
N TYR A 47 3.11 1.07 9.36
CA TYR A 47 2.59 0.67 10.66
C TYR A 47 2.52 1.85 11.63
N LYS A 48 3.51 2.75 11.58
CA LYS A 48 3.51 3.96 12.40
C LYS A 48 2.35 4.89 12.02
N ALA A 49 2.08 5.04 10.72
CA ALA A 49 0.95 5.83 10.23
C ALA A 49 -0.38 5.18 10.64
N GLN A 50 -0.51 3.86 10.52
CA GLN A 50 -1.69 3.14 11.00
C GLN A 50 -1.91 3.34 12.50
N GLU A 51 -0.88 3.18 13.34
CA GLU A 51 -1.01 3.43 14.80
C GLU A 51 -1.53 4.84 15.11
N VAL A 52 -1.05 5.85 14.40
CA VAL A 52 -1.56 7.23 14.54
C VAL A 52 -3.03 7.30 14.12
N TYR A 53 -3.39 6.72 12.98
CA TYR A 53 -4.79 6.67 12.57
C TYR A 53 -5.66 5.92 13.57
N GLU A 54 -5.21 4.79 14.12
CA GLU A 54 -5.96 4.03 15.13
C GLU A 54 -6.20 4.87 16.39
N ILE A 55 -5.18 5.59 16.86
CA ILE A 55 -5.28 6.45 18.04
C ILE A 55 -6.22 7.65 17.81
N TYR A 56 -6.19 8.26 16.62
CA TYR A 56 -6.98 9.46 16.32
C TYR A 56 -8.40 9.17 15.84
N PHE A 57 -8.61 8.08 15.08
CA PHE A 57 -9.90 7.75 14.47
C PHE A 57 -10.65 6.62 15.19
N LEU A 58 -9.98 5.57 15.68
CA LEU A 58 -10.69 4.42 16.29
C LEU A 58 -11.06 4.67 17.75
N LYS A 59 -10.36 5.59 18.45
CA LYS A 59 -10.62 5.89 19.87
C LYS A 59 -12.02 6.49 20.14
N GLY A 60 -12.75 6.89 19.09
CA GLY A 60 -14.13 7.37 19.17
C GLY A 60 -15.15 6.52 18.41
N ALA A 61 -14.75 5.41 17.79
CA ALA A 61 -15.63 4.65 16.91
C ALA A 61 -16.08 3.34 17.59
N THR A 62 -17.37 3.25 17.86
CA THR A 62 -18.04 2.11 18.52
C THR A 62 -18.43 0.97 17.58
N ASP A 63 -18.23 1.13 16.28
CA ASP A 63 -18.74 0.22 15.26
C ASP A 63 -17.62 -0.62 14.63
N GLU A 64 -17.48 -1.86 15.09
CA GLU A 64 -16.39 -2.78 14.73
C GLU A 64 -16.29 -3.03 13.21
N VAL A 65 -17.42 -3.04 12.50
CA VAL A 65 -17.45 -3.24 11.04
C VAL A 65 -16.83 -2.04 10.31
N GLY A 66 -17.18 -0.84 10.75
CA GLY A 66 -16.60 0.41 10.23
C GLY A 66 -15.09 0.51 10.50
N LEU A 67 -14.61 -0.02 11.63
CA LEU A 67 -13.17 -0.04 11.96
C LEU A 67 -12.38 -0.91 10.98
N VAL A 68 -12.91 -2.08 10.62
CA VAL A 68 -12.24 -3.01 9.69
C VAL A 68 -12.13 -2.40 8.29
N GLU A 69 -13.21 -1.80 7.78
CA GLU A 69 -13.18 -1.12 6.48
C GLU A 69 -12.25 0.10 6.49
N LEU A 70 -12.28 0.89 7.56
CA LEU A 70 -11.43 2.07 7.71
C LEU A 70 -9.96 1.66 7.75
N LYS A 71 -9.62 0.63 8.53
CA LYS A 71 -8.26 0.07 8.60
C LYS A 71 -7.78 -0.40 7.23
N LYS A 72 -8.65 -1.08 6.46
CA LYS A 72 -8.33 -1.52 5.10
C LYS A 72 -8.08 -0.35 4.15
N LYS A 73 -8.92 0.69 4.17
CA LYS A 73 -8.73 1.90 3.33
C LYS A 73 -7.45 2.66 3.70
N ILE A 74 -7.15 2.77 4.99
CA ILE A 74 -5.92 3.42 5.48
C ILE A 74 -4.69 2.61 5.04
N ALA A 75 -4.73 1.29 5.18
CA ALA A 75 -3.67 0.40 4.71
C ALA A 75 -3.43 0.56 3.20
N GLN A 76 -4.49 0.51 2.38
CA GLN A 76 -4.41 0.71 0.94
C GLN A 76 -3.79 2.06 0.59
N LYS A 77 -4.21 3.14 1.27
CA LYS A 77 -3.65 4.47 1.03
C LYS A 77 -2.17 4.55 1.40
N ILE A 78 -1.80 4.04 2.58
CA ILE A 78 -0.43 4.09 3.09
C ILE A 78 0.52 3.26 2.21
N VAL A 79 0.14 2.02 1.89
CA VAL A 79 0.94 1.14 1.02
C VAL A 79 0.97 1.70 -0.40
N GLY A 80 -0.12 2.31 -0.86
CA GLY A 80 -0.20 3.01 -2.14
C GLY A 80 0.80 4.16 -2.22
N GLU A 81 0.85 5.03 -1.20
CA GLU A 81 1.85 6.10 -1.13
C GLU A 81 3.28 5.58 -1.01
N LEU A 82 3.49 4.42 -0.40
CA LEU A 82 4.82 3.79 -0.28
C LEU A 82 5.33 3.30 -1.65
N VAL A 83 4.47 2.67 -2.45
CA VAL A 83 4.83 2.03 -3.72
C VAL A 83 4.77 2.98 -4.89
N TYR A 84 3.73 3.81 -4.94
CA TYR A 84 3.50 4.75 -6.02
C TYR A 84 4.03 6.15 -5.71
N GLY A 85 4.43 6.44 -4.47
CA GLY A 85 4.97 7.74 -4.06
C GLY A 85 3.90 8.74 -3.60
N LYS A 86 4.36 9.75 -2.84
CA LYS A 86 3.53 10.83 -2.26
C LYS A 86 2.94 11.70 -3.38
N GLY A 87 1.68 11.43 -3.76
CA GLY A 87 0.99 12.17 -4.83
C GLY A 87 0.54 11.32 -6.03
N SER A 88 0.69 10.00 -5.98
CA SER A 88 0.06 9.14 -6.98
C SER A 88 -1.43 8.98 -6.67
N ASP A 89 -2.23 9.72 -7.44
CA ASP A 89 -3.64 9.43 -7.70
C ASP A 89 -3.79 7.91 -7.91
N GLU A 90 -4.79 7.32 -7.27
CA GLU A 90 -5.10 5.88 -7.32
C GLU A 90 -4.85 5.27 -8.72
N PRO A 91 -4.30 4.05 -8.83
CA PRO A 91 -4.33 3.32 -10.09
C PRO A 91 -5.80 2.95 -10.38
N GLY A 92 -6.54 3.88 -10.99
CA GLY A 92 -7.98 3.77 -11.19
C GLY A 92 -8.67 4.96 -11.85
N LYS A 93 -7.98 6.08 -12.10
CA LYS A 93 -8.49 7.15 -12.95
C LYS A 93 -7.75 7.24 -14.29
N LYS A 94 -8.23 6.48 -15.27
CA LYS A 94 -8.19 6.84 -16.69
C LYS A 94 -9.52 6.47 -17.31
#